data_AF-A0A2R2MNF6-F1
#
_entry.id   AF-A0A2R2MNF6-F1
#
_cell.length_a   1.000
_cell.length_b   1.000
_cell.length_c   1.000
_cell.angle_alpha   90.00
_cell.angle_beta   90.00
_cell.angle_gamma   90.00
#
_symmetry.space_group_name_H-M   'P 1'
#
loop_
_entity.id
_entity.type
_entity.pdbx_description
1 polymer ?
#
loop_
_entity_poly.entity_id
_entity_poly.type
_entity_poly.pdbx_seq_one_letter_code
_entity_poly.pdbx_strand_id
1 'polypeptide(L)'
;MEPKDFSPFLPHGITFGTYTDDEILGLSVKELTNPQSFDSLQHPTSGGLYDPALGPQDRDDQCETCGQMSQWCPGHIGHISLPLPVYNPVFFKNLFQILKGTCFSCNRLLARGAQCSLITHQLTALDHGLLHIVGEMQDLYSNVLNEQGTDISMEDTIQRQLEECLQSALRVNIENGNSYQVKHITEMKQQLIKQFLKDHLIPKGKICGHCKMPVKPMRSEHNTKIFFQKGLDRKSAREMIEKKNRQKQQRKQALQEGNSEYLEDEVVEMEDEKNEPSEDLNEKELSAISEQLYLTPMEARSHIRKVWSNDKAVFMKLFGALIMKNSHKYPTDIFFLDVVPVAPNRFRPMAVMKERKYEHPQSGNLSKVLLDAITIRQILADIQRSEKEGADITRSEEET
;
A
#
# COMPACT_ATOMS: atom_id res chain seq x y z
N MET A 1 -7.64 -36.95 45.17
CA MET A 1 -7.19 -35.83 44.31
C MET A 1 -8.30 -34.80 44.35
N GLU A 2 -8.10 -33.72 45.08
CA GLU A 2 -9.04 -32.60 45.10
C GLU A 2 -9.20 -32.03 43.69
N PRO A 3 -10.43 -31.63 43.28
CA PRO A 3 -10.64 -31.04 41.98
C PRO A 3 -9.89 -29.70 41.97
N LYS A 4 -8.91 -29.57 41.06
CA LYS A 4 -8.26 -28.28 40.82
C LYS A 4 -9.35 -27.27 40.50
N ASP A 5 -9.49 -26.25 41.33
CA ASP A 5 -10.32 -25.08 41.07
C ASP A 5 -9.92 -24.47 39.73
N PHE A 6 -10.66 -24.81 38.66
CA PHE A 6 -10.56 -24.12 37.39
C PHE A 6 -11.25 -22.77 37.56
N SER A 7 -10.49 -21.75 37.96
CA SER A 7 -10.97 -20.37 37.83
C SER A 7 -11.33 -20.11 36.36
N PRO A 8 -12.57 -19.70 36.04
CA PRO A 8 -12.96 -19.46 34.66
C PRO A 8 -12.10 -18.34 34.08
N PHE A 9 -11.48 -18.59 32.93
CA PHE A 9 -10.78 -17.54 32.19
C PHE A 9 -11.79 -16.46 31.79
N LEU A 10 -11.63 -15.27 32.37
CA LEU A 10 -12.43 -14.09 32.05
C LEU A 10 -11.60 -13.15 31.18
N PRO A 11 -11.98 -12.94 29.90
CA PRO A 11 -11.26 -12.00 29.04
C PRO A 11 -11.45 -10.57 29.54
N HIS A 12 -10.34 -9.85 29.74
CA HIS A 12 -10.33 -8.48 30.27
C HIS A 12 -10.53 -7.42 29.17
N GLY A 13 -10.28 -7.76 27.91
CA GLY A 13 -10.37 -6.84 26.79
C GLY A 13 -10.15 -7.53 25.45
N ILE A 14 -10.49 -6.82 24.38
CA ILE A 14 -10.32 -7.28 22.99
C ILE A 14 -9.47 -6.25 22.27
N THR A 15 -8.48 -6.72 21.52
CA THR A 15 -7.63 -5.87 20.68
C THR A 15 -7.85 -6.22 19.22
N PHE A 16 -8.01 -5.19 18.38
CA PHE A 16 -8.24 -5.36 16.95
C PHE A 16 -6.92 -5.19 16.19
N GLY A 17 -6.53 -6.23 15.46
CA GLY A 17 -5.35 -6.21 14.60
C GLY A 17 -5.64 -6.90 13.27
N THR A 18 -4.66 -6.86 12.38
CA THR A 18 -4.68 -7.58 11.11
C THR A 18 -3.69 -8.74 11.16
N TYR A 19 -3.99 -9.84 10.48
CA TYR A 19 -3.02 -10.92 10.33
C TYR A 19 -1.89 -10.51 9.38
N THR A 20 -0.67 -10.92 9.69
CA THR A 20 0.45 -10.89 8.74
C THR A 20 0.44 -12.16 7.90
N ASP A 21 1.10 -12.15 6.74
CA ASP A 21 1.19 -13.34 5.88
C ASP A 21 1.78 -14.53 6.66
N ASP A 22 2.84 -14.31 7.44
CA ASP A 22 3.45 -15.34 8.29
C ASP A 22 2.48 -15.93 9.33
N GLU A 23 1.60 -15.11 9.90
CA GLU A 23 0.59 -15.56 10.86
C GLU A 23 -0.50 -16.38 10.17
N ILE A 24 -0.93 -15.95 8.98
CA ILE A 24 -1.91 -16.70 8.18
C ILE A 24 -1.33 -18.07 7.79
N LEU A 25 -0.07 -18.10 7.34
CA LEU A 25 0.63 -19.33 6.99
C LEU A 25 0.80 -20.24 8.20
N GLY A 26 1.15 -19.69 9.37
CA GLY A 26 1.28 -20.47 10.61
C GLY A 26 -0.06 -21.00 11.16
N LEU A 27 -1.17 -20.32 10.90
CA LEU A 27 -2.52 -20.78 11.24
C LEU A 27 -3.09 -21.75 10.20
N SER A 28 -2.56 -21.73 8.98
CA SER A 28 -3.10 -22.50 7.88
C SER A 28 -2.61 -23.94 7.88
N VAL A 29 -3.54 -24.86 7.65
CA VAL A 29 -3.22 -26.30 7.59
C VAL A 29 -2.90 -26.77 6.18
N LYS A 30 -3.35 -26.04 5.14
CA LYS A 30 -3.20 -26.45 3.74
C LYS A 30 -3.29 -25.27 2.78
N GLU A 31 -2.42 -25.27 1.77
CA GLU A 31 -2.53 -24.39 0.61
C GLU A 31 -3.55 -24.96 -0.38
N LEU A 32 -4.46 -24.11 -0.85
CA LEU A 32 -5.48 -24.47 -1.82
C LEU A 32 -5.02 -24.10 -3.22
N THR A 33 -4.91 -25.12 -4.07
CA THR A 33 -4.33 -25.01 -5.42
C THR A 33 -5.33 -25.41 -6.51
N ASN A 34 -6.33 -26.23 -6.20
CA ASN A 34 -7.29 -26.73 -7.17
C ASN A 34 -8.57 -25.86 -7.20
N PRO A 35 -8.91 -25.24 -8.34
CA PRO A 35 -10.12 -24.43 -8.46
C PRO A 35 -11.40 -25.27 -8.51
N GLN A 36 -11.31 -26.55 -8.89
CA GLN A 36 -12.44 -27.46 -8.91
C GLN A 36 -12.60 -28.07 -7.53
N SER A 37 -13.69 -27.75 -6.83
CA SER A 37 -13.93 -28.25 -5.48
C SER A 37 -14.37 -29.72 -5.43
N PHE A 38 -14.95 -30.25 -6.51
CA PHE A 38 -15.49 -31.61 -6.57
C PHE A 38 -15.04 -32.36 -7.82
N ASP A 39 -14.89 -33.67 -7.67
CA ASP A 39 -14.62 -34.60 -8.76
C ASP A 39 -15.92 -35.01 -9.49
N SER A 40 -15.78 -35.85 -10.52
CA SER A 40 -16.92 -36.39 -11.27
C SER A 40 -17.87 -37.27 -10.42
N LEU A 41 -17.41 -37.75 -9.27
CA LEU A 41 -18.16 -38.56 -8.31
C LEU A 41 -18.79 -37.72 -7.18
N GLN A 42 -18.68 -36.38 -7.24
CA GLN A 42 -19.16 -35.44 -6.21
C GLN A 42 -18.45 -35.56 -4.85
N HIS A 43 -17.24 -36.13 -4.83
CA HIS A 43 -16.37 -36.08 -3.67
C HIS A 43 -15.50 -34.82 -3.70
N PRO A 44 -15.16 -34.25 -2.52
CA PRO A 44 -14.21 -33.14 -2.45
C PRO A 44 -12.85 -33.53 -3.02
N THR A 45 -12.29 -32.66 -3.86
CA THR A 45 -10.94 -32.87 -4.40
C THR A 45 -9.87 -32.46 -3.40
N SER A 46 -8.73 -33.16 -3.42
CA SER A 46 -7.54 -32.71 -2.70
C SER A 46 -7.02 -31.39 -3.27
N GLY A 47 -6.69 -30.45 -2.39
CA GLY A 47 -6.28 -29.09 -2.71
C GLY A 47 -7.43 -28.18 -3.15
N GLY A 48 -8.67 -28.67 -3.15
CA GLY A 48 -9.87 -27.90 -3.48
C GLY A 48 -10.41 -27.08 -2.31
N LEU A 49 -11.39 -26.21 -2.57
CA LEU A 49 -11.99 -25.34 -1.54
C LEU A 49 -12.75 -26.08 -0.43
N TYR A 50 -13.07 -27.35 -0.65
CA TYR A 50 -13.76 -28.23 0.27
C TYR A 50 -12.89 -29.41 0.74
N ASP A 51 -11.57 -29.27 0.61
CA ASP A 51 -10.60 -30.29 1.02
C ASP A 51 -10.87 -30.80 2.46
N PRO A 52 -10.82 -32.13 2.70
CA PRO A 52 -11.10 -32.74 4.01
C PRO A 52 -10.20 -32.25 5.16
N ALA A 53 -9.02 -31.69 4.87
CA ALA A 53 -8.14 -31.08 5.87
C ALA A 53 -8.76 -29.83 6.53
N LEU A 54 -9.64 -29.10 5.82
CA LEU A 54 -10.31 -27.91 6.37
C LEU A 54 -11.53 -28.27 7.24
N GLY A 55 -11.93 -29.54 7.22
CA GLY A 55 -13.02 -30.09 8.01
C GLY A 55 -13.92 -31.03 7.20
N PRO A 56 -14.64 -31.94 7.86
CA PRO A 56 -15.57 -32.85 7.22
C PRO A 56 -16.79 -32.11 6.68
N GLN A 57 -17.34 -32.60 5.56
CA GLN A 57 -18.57 -32.06 4.96
C GLN A 57 -19.79 -32.79 5.49
N ASP A 58 -19.77 -34.11 5.39
CA ASP A 58 -20.87 -34.97 5.79
C ASP A 58 -20.69 -35.48 7.23
N ARG A 59 -21.72 -36.09 7.80
CA ARG A 59 -21.71 -36.51 9.22
C ARG A 59 -20.71 -37.63 9.50
N ASP A 60 -20.53 -38.50 8.53
CA ASP A 60 -19.69 -39.71 8.65
C ASP A 60 -18.24 -39.46 8.22
N ASP A 61 -17.97 -38.30 7.60
CA ASP A 61 -16.63 -37.89 7.21
C ASP A 61 -15.78 -37.53 8.45
N GLN A 62 -14.50 -37.85 8.37
CA GLN A 62 -13.50 -37.49 9.38
C GLN A 62 -12.57 -36.40 8.83
N CYS A 63 -12.23 -35.43 9.67
CA CYS A 63 -11.25 -34.42 9.31
C CYS A 63 -9.84 -35.01 9.18
N GLU A 64 -9.13 -34.74 8.09
CA GLU A 64 -7.72 -35.16 7.95
C GLU A 64 -6.80 -34.48 8.97
N THR A 65 -7.14 -33.28 9.45
CA THR A 65 -6.28 -32.51 10.37
C THR A 65 -6.47 -32.92 11.84
N CYS A 66 -7.71 -32.97 12.34
CA CYS A 66 -7.98 -33.28 13.75
C CYS A 66 -8.49 -34.71 14.01
N GLY A 67 -8.80 -35.48 12.96
CA GLY A 67 -9.36 -36.83 13.08
C GLY A 67 -10.79 -36.89 13.65
N GLN A 68 -11.42 -35.74 13.92
CA GLN A 68 -12.75 -35.67 14.50
C GLN A 68 -13.84 -35.64 13.43
N MET A 69 -15.03 -36.14 13.80
CA MET A 69 -16.24 -36.08 12.99
C MET A 69 -16.83 -34.66 12.94
N SER A 70 -17.80 -34.44 12.05
CA SER A 70 -18.39 -33.12 11.77
C SER A 70 -18.95 -32.36 12.98
N GLN A 71 -19.40 -33.05 14.04
CA GLN A 71 -19.92 -32.39 15.24
C GLN A 71 -18.83 -31.79 16.12
N TRP A 72 -17.68 -32.45 16.23
CA TRP A 72 -16.63 -32.12 17.19
C TRP A 72 -15.50 -31.30 16.57
N CYS A 73 -15.27 -31.45 15.26
CA CYS A 73 -14.23 -30.72 14.53
C CYS A 73 -14.45 -29.19 14.59
N PRO A 74 -13.53 -28.38 15.14
CA PRO A 74 -13.68 -26.92 15.17
C PRO A 74 -13.62 -26.28 13.78
N GLY A 75 -13.05 -26.99 12.81
CA GLY A 75 -12.72 -26.48 11.48
C GLY A 75 -11.31 -25.89 11.44
N HIS A 76 -10.64 -26.03 10.29
CA HIS A 76 -9.25 -25.59 10.12
C HIS A 76 -9.13 -24.60 8.96
N ILE A 77 -8.23 -23.63 9.11
CA ILE A 77 -8.04 -22.53 8.15
C ILE A 77 -7.15 -23.03 7.00
N GLY A 78 -7.58 -22.79 5.77
CA GLY A 78 -6.74 -22.94 4.57
C GLY A 78 -6.16 -21.58 4.15
N HIS A 79 -5.32 -21.57 3.12
CA HIS A 79 -4.91 -20.31 2.49
C HIS A 79 -4.76 -20.46 0.98
N ILE A 80 -4.86 -19.33 0.28
CA ILE A 80 -4.53 -19.20 -1.14
C ILE A 80 -3.33 -18.27 -1.25
N SER A 81 -2.25 -18.75 -1.85
CA SER A 81 -1.07 -17.94 -2.16
C SER A 81 -1.29 -17.18 -3.48
N LEU A 82 -1.23 -15.85 -3.42
CA LEU A 82 -1.33 -14.99 -4.61
C LEU A 82 0.06 -14.85 -5.26
N PRO A 83 0.18 -14.97 -6.59
CA PRO A 83 1.46 -14.85 -7.27
C PRO A 83 2.06 -13.43 -7.25
N LEU A 84 1.21 -12.42 -7.11
CA LEU A 84 1.58 -11.01 -7.05
C LEU A 84 0.80 -10.33 -5.93
N PRO A 85 1.38 -9.31 -5.25
CA PRO A 85 0.69 -8.58 -4.21
C PRO A 85 -0.52 -7.85 -4.79
N VAL A 86 -1.64 -7.88 -4.07
CA VAL A 86 -2.86 -7.13 -4.42
C VAL A 86 -3.12 -6.08 -3.35
N TYR A 87 -3.70 -4.93 -3.72
CA TYR A 87 -4.12 -3.95 -2.74
C TYR A 87 -5.18 -4.51 -1.78
N ASN A 88 -5.00 -4.30 -0.48
CA ASN A 88 -6.00 -4.69 0.50
C ASN A 88 -7.22 -3.75 0.40
N PRO A 89 -8.42 -4.24 0.01
CA PRO A 89 -9.59 -3.40 -0.20
C PRO A 89 -10.08 -2.70 1.07
N VAL A 90 -9.82 -3.28 2.24
CA VAL A 90 -10.21 -2.70 3.54
C VAL A 90 -9.43 -1.41 3.82
N PHE A 91 -8.14 -1.40 3.50
CA PHE A 91 -7.26 -0.27 3.77
C PHE A 91 -6.95 0.57 2.54
N PHE A 92 -7.53 0.27 1.38
CA PHE A 92 -7.24 0.97 0.12
C PHE A 92 -7.40 2.49 0.23
N LYS A 93 -8.45 2.97 0.90
CA LYS A 93 -8.67 4.42 1.08
C LYS A 93 -7.56 5.06 1.92
N ASN A 94 -7.13 4.38 2.99
CA ASN A 94 -6.05 4.86 3.85
C ASN A 94 -4.72 4.87 3.09
N LEU A 95 -4.43 3.77 2.39
CA LEU A 95 -3.28 3.62 1.50
C LEU A 95 -3.25 4.75 0.45
N PHE A 96 -4.38 5.04 -0.19
CA PHE A 96 -4.46 6.09 -1.20
C PHE A 96 -4.17 7.48 -0.62
N GLN A 97 -4.67 7.80 0.59
CA GLN A 97 -4.33 9.06 1.27
C GLN A 97 -2.85 9.14 1.61
N ILE A 98 -2.25 8.04 2.08
CA ILE A 98 -0.81 7.94 2.33
C ILE A 98 -0.02 8.22 1.06
N LEU A 99 -0.34 7.52 -0.03
CA LEU A 99 0.38 7.66 -1.29
C LEU A 99 0.32 9.09 -1.82
N LYS A 100 -0.84 9.76 -1.76
CA LYS A 100 -0.98 11.18 -2.13
C LYS A 100 -0.14 12.12 -1.28
N GLY A 101 0.10 11.77 -0.02
CA GLY A 101 0.91 12.55 0.93
C GLY A 101 2.39 12.23 0.94
N THR A 102 2.87 11.42 0.00
CA THR A 102 4.28 11.03 -0.10
C THR A 102 4.91 11.44 -1.43
N CYS A 103 6.21 11.67 -1.43
CA CYS A 103 6.96 11.93 -2.65
C CYS A 103 7.65 10.66 -3.16
N PHE A 104 7.34 10.23 -4.38
CA PHE A 104 7.93 9.05 -5.05
C PHE A 104 9.41 9.20 -5.41
N SER A 105 9.97 10.42 -5.37
CA SER A 105 11.40 10.65 -5.63
C SER A 105 12.25 10.54 -4.37
N CYS A 106 11.87 11.21 -3.28
CA CYS A 106 12.65 11.18 -2.03
C CYS A 106 12.15 10.16 -0.99
N ASN A 107 11.00 9.52 -1.23
CA ASN A 107 10.37 8.57 -0.32
C ASN A 107 10.13 9.17 1.08
N ARG A 108 9.70 10.43 1.16
CA ARG A 108 9.30 11.07 2.43
C ARG A 108 7.87 11.59 2.36
N LEU A 109 7.28 11.84 3.51
CA LEU A 109 6.04 12.61 3.62
C LEU A 109 6.24 14.03 3.04
N LEU A 110 5.19 14.56 2.42
CA LEU A 110 5.18 15.91 1.88
C LEU A 110 5.14 16.99 2.97
N ALA A 111 4.75 16.61 4.19
CA ALA A 111 4.77 17.48 5.34
C ALA A 111 6.21 17.90 5.71
N ARG A 112 6.35 19.11 6.27
CA ARG A 112 7.63 19.61 6.80
C ARG A 112 7.98 18.90 8.10
N GLY A 113 9.27 18.75 8.41
CA GLY A 113 9.76 18.06 9.60
C GLY A 113 9.18 18.66 10.89
N ALA A 114 9.19 19.99 10.99
CA ALA A 114 8.61 20.69 12.14
C ALA A 114 7.13 20.32 12.42
N GLN A 115 6.30 20.20 11.39
CA GLN A 115 4.89 19.81 11.52
C GLN A 115 4.72 18.33 11.87
N CYS A 116 5.56 17.48 11.30
CA CYS A 116 5.64 16.06 11.64
C CYS A 116 5.99 15.86 13.13
N SER A 117 6.91 16.66 13.67
CA SER A 117 7.25 16.65 15.09
C SER A 117 6.06 17.11 15.93
N LEU A 118 5.40 18.22 15.59
CA LEU A 118 4.23 18.71 16.32
C LEU A 118 3.12 17.66 16.46
N ILE A 119 2.66 17.08 15.35
CA ILE A 119 1.57 16.09 15.39
C ILE A 119 1.96 14.84 16.18
N THR A 120 3.22 14.42 16.11
CA THR A 120 3.72 13.24 16.83
C THR A 120 3.69 13.45 18.34
N HIS A 121 4.10 14.63 18.82
CA HIS A 121 4.08 14.97 20.24
C HIS A 121 2.65 15.21 20.74
N GLN A 122 1.81 15.92 19.98
CA GLN A 122 0.40 16.11 20.32
C GLN A 122 -0.35 14.78 20.45
N LEU A 123 -0.17 13.85 19.51
CA LEU A 123 -0.79 12.53 19.58
C LEU A 123 -0.25 11.68 20.75
N THR A 124 1.04 11.82 21.07
CA THR A 124 1.64 11.15 22.25
C THR A 124 1.08 11.71 23.55
N ALA A 125 0.95 13.04 23.69
CA ALA A 125 0.31 13.67 24.84
C ALA A 125 -1.13 13.15 25.02
N LEU A 126 -1.89 13.03 23.92
CA LEU A 126 -3.24 12.46 23.92
C LEU A 126 -3.29 10.96 24.22
N ASP A 127 -2.25 10.18 23.90
CA ASP A 127 -2.14 8.78 24.34
C ASP A 127 -2.06 8.67 25.87
N HIS A 128 -1.44 9.66 26.53
CA HIS A 128 -1.35 9.77 27.98
C HIS A 128 -2.50 10.56 28.63
N GLY A 129 -3.49 11.04 27.85
CA GLY A 129 -4.64 11.79 28.37
C GLY A 129 -4.39 13.27 28.67
N LEU A 130 -3.26 13.83 28.22
CA LEU A 130 -2.86 15.21 28.49
C LEU A 130 -3.49 16.18 27.47
N LEU A 131 -4.75 16.57 27.70
CA LEU A 131 -5.48 17.46 26.80
C LEU A 131 -4.96 18.91 26.79
N HIS A 132 -4.56 19.44 27.96
CA HIS A 132 -4.14 20.85 28.09
C HIS A 132 -2.88 21.16 27.26
N ILE A 133 -1.95 20.21 27.23
CA ILE A 133 -0.66 20.33 26.53
C ILE A 133 -0.80 20.46 25.01
N VAL A 134 -1.88 19.92 24.42
CA VAL A 134 -2.07 19.99 22.96
C VAL A 134 -2.14 21.43 22.46
N GLY A 135 -2.85 22.29 23.19
CA GLY A 135 -2.96 23.72 22.88
C GLY A 135 -1.63 24.44 23.10
N GLU A 136 -0.97 24.18 24.24
CA GLU A 136 0.33 24.76 24.56
C GLU A 136 1.39 24.42 23.51
N MET A 137 1.43 23.17 23.04
CA MET A 137 2.32 22.75 21.94
C MET A 137 2.04 23.49 20.63
N GLN A 138 0.77 23.79 20.34
CA GLN A 138 0.38 24.55 19.16
C GLN A 138 0.84 26.02 19.26
N ASP A 139 0.71 26.61 20.45
CA ASP A 139 1.13 27.99 20.71
C ASP A 139 2.66 28.12 20.66
N LEU A 140 3.39 27.19 21.29
CA LEU A 140 4.85 27.10 21.20
C LEU A 140 5.32 27.01 19.76
N TYR A 141 4.71 26.12 18.98
CA TYR A 141 5.03 25.96 17.56
C TYR A 141 4.82 27.27 16.77
N SER A 142 3.73 27.98 17.05
CA SER A 142 3.38 29.24 16.38
C SER A 142 4.33 30.38 16.78
N ASN A 143 4.75 30.44 18.04
CA ASN A 143 5.71 31.43 18.54
C ASN A 143 7.08 31.26 17.88
N VAL A 144 7.60 30.03 17.83
CA VAL A 144 8.90 29.75 17.20
C VAL A 144 8.87 30.07 15.70
N LEU A 145 7.75 29.77 15.02
CA LEU A 145 7.55 30.16 13.62
C LEU A 145 7.61 31.67 13.37
N ASN A 146 7.16 32.47 14.33
CA ASN A 146 7.11 33.93 14.20
C ASN A 146 8.46 34.58 14.55
N GLU A 147 9.24 33.97 15.43
CA GLU A 147 10.49 34.56 15.94
C GLU A 147 11.72 34.31 15.05
N GLN A 148 11.77 33.21 14.29
CA GLN A 148 12.95 32.87 13.49
C GLN A 148 12.56 32.31 12.12
N GLY A 149 13.14 32.88 11.06
CA GLY A 149 13.01 32.38 9.68
C GLY A 149 13.52 30.95 9.51
N THR A 150 13.16 30.34 8.38
CA THR A 150 13.38 28.92 8.06
C THR A 150 14.86 28.53 7.93
N ASP A 151 15.48 28.08 9.02
CA ASP A 151 16.78 27.40 9.02
C ASP A 151 16.70 26.02 9.68
N ILE A 152 17.62 25.11 9.31
CA ILE A 152 17.68 23.71 9.79
C ILE A 152 17.81 23.64 11.33
N SER A 153 18.43 24.65 11.96
CA SER A 153 18.53 24.79 13.42
C SER A 153 17.18 24.95 14.13
N MET A 154 16.13 25.37 13.40
CA MET A 154 14.80 25.59 13.94
C MET A 154 14.05 24.28 14.19
N GLU A 155 14.17 23.29 13.31
CA GLU A 155 13.48 22.00 13.47
C GLU A 155 13.96 21.28 14.74
N ASP A 156 15.26 21.30 15.01
CA ASP A 156 15.86 20.75 16.23
C ASP A 156 15.43 21.53 17.49
N THR A 157 15.32 22.86 17.38
CA THR A 157 14.88 23.70 18.50
C THR A 157 13.41 23.46 18.84
N ILE A 158 12.55 23.39 17.83
CA ILE A 158 11.11 23.05 17.97
C ILE A 158 10.98 21.67 18.58
N GLN A 159 11.69 20.68 18.05
CA GLN A 159 11.63 19.31 18.56
C GLN A 159 12.05 19.25 20.03
N ARG A 160 13.13 19.95 20.41
CA ARG A 160 13.58 19.99 21.81
C ARG A 160 12.56 20.64 22.74
N GLN A 161 11.98 21.78 22.36
CA GLN A 161 10.98 22.48 23.18
C GLN A 161 9.68 21.66 23.33
N LEU A 162 9.23 21.00 22.26
CA LEU A 162 8.07 20.10 22.31
C LEU A 162 8.32 18.89 23.22
N GLU A 163 9.52 18.31 23.14
CA GLU A 163 9.92 17.19 23.99
C GLU A 163 10.01 17.60 25.47
N GLU A 164 10.61 18.75 25.77
CA GLU A 164 10.69 19.30 27.14
C GLU A 164 9.29 19.55 27.72
N CYS A 165 8.39 20.15 26.93
CA CYS A 165 7.00 20.36 27.31
C CYS A 165 6.30 19.01 27.61
N LEU A 166 6.43 18.02 26.72
CA LEU A 166 5.84 16.69 26.92
C LEU A 166 6.39 16.01 28.18
N GLN A 167 7.70 16.01 28.38
CA GLN A 167 8.34 15.36 29.53
C GLN A 167 7.93 16.01 30.85
N SER A 168 7.84 17.33 30.90
CA SER A 168 7.38 18.03 32.12
C SER A 168 5.96 17.62 32.50
N ALA A 169 5.07 17.50 31.52
CA ALA A 169 3.68 17.09 31.75
C ALA A 169 3.54 15.61 32.10
N LEU A 170 4.36 14.74 31.51
CA LEU A 170 4.37 13.31 31.82
C LEU A 170 4.81 13.04 33.27
N ARG A 171 5.81 13.78 33.78
CA ARG A 171 6.24 13.66 35.18
C ARG A 171 5.10 13.93 36.14
N VAL A 172 4.34 15.01 35.91
CA VAL A 172 3.18 15.38 36.72
C VAL A 172 2.04 14.34 36.62
N ASN A 173 1.88 13.69 35.47
CA ASN A 173 0.77 12.74 35.28
C ASN A 173 1.00 11.38 35.94
N ILE A 174 2.25 10.90 35.98
CA ILE A 174 2.61 9.63 36.65
C ILE A 174 2.30 9.70 38.15
N GLU A 175 2.48 10.87 38.76
CA GLU A 175 2.14 11.13 40.16
C GLU A 175 0.63 11.06 40.43
N ASN A 176 -0.20 11.30 39.40
CA ASN A 176 -1.66 11.41 39.51
C ASN A 176 -2.42 10.16 39.03
N GLY A 177 -1.74 9.14 38.49
CA GLY A 177 -2.32 7.81 38.22
C GLY A 177 -3.48 7.74 37.22
N ASN A 178 -3.76 8.82 36.47
CA ASN A 178 -4.95 8.91 35.63
C ASN A 178 -4.65 8.58 34.17
N SER A 179 -5.09 7.41 33.73
CA SER A 179 -5.09 7.00 32.32
C SER A 179 -6.48 6.52 31.94
N TYR A 180 -7.32 7.43 31.45
CA TYR A 180 -8.63 7.08 30.91
C TYR A 180 -8.73 7.55 29.46
N GLN A 181 -9.01 6.63 28.55
CA GLN A 181 -9.48 6.96 27.21
C GLN A 181 -10.91 7.49 27.31
N VAL A 182 -11.05 8.80 27.49
CA VAL A 182 -12.33 9.48 27.46
C VAL A 182 -12.73 9.74 25.99
N LYS A 183 -14.02 9.66 25.66
CA LYS A 183 -14.57 9.92 24.31
C LYS A 183 -13.99 11.19 23.66
N HIS A 184 -13.81 12.24 24.46
CA HIS A 184 -13.24 13.53 24.03
C HIS A 184 -11.80 13.42 23.51
N ILE A 185 -10.95 12.57 24.12
CA ILE A 185 -9.57 12.33 23.67
C ILE A 185 -9.57 11.67 22.29
N THR A 186 -10.43 10.66 22.09
CA THR A 186 -10.55 9.98 20.80
C THR A 186 -11.04 10.93 19.71
N GLU A 187 -12.02 11.78 20.02
CA GLU A 187 -12.54 12.78 19.09
C GLU A 187 -11.46 13.81 18.71
N MET A 188 -10.71 14.32 19.69
CA MET A 188 -9.61 15.26 19.45
C MET A 188 -8.49 14.64 18.61
N LYS A 189 -8.10 13.38 18.88
CA LYS A 189 -7.12 12.65 18.04
C LYS A 189 -7.60 12.56 16.59
N GLN A 190 -8.86 12.19 16.37
CA GLN A 190 -9.42 12.09 15.02
C GLN A 190 -9.47 13.45 14.31
N GLN A 191 -9.78 14.53 15.03
CA GLN A 191 -9.77 15.88 14.50
C GLN A 191 -8.37 16.33 14.08
N LEU A 192 -7.36 16.15 14.95
CA LEU A 192 -5.97 16.48 14.65
C LEU A 192 -5.44 15.70 13.44
N ILE A 193 -5.69 14.39 13.38
CA ILE A 193 -5.29 13.56 12.24
C ILE A 193 -5.96 14.05 10.96
N LYS A 194 -7.29 14.31 10.98
CA LYS A 194 -8.01 14.81 9.79
C LYS A 194 -7.46 16.16 9.32
N GLN A 195 -7.19 17.07 10.25
CA GLN A 195 -6.63 18.38 9.93
C GLN A 195 -5.22 18.25 9.35
N PHE A 196 -4.35 17.44 9.96
CA PHE A 196 -3.00 17.20 9.48
C PHE A 196 -3.00 16.59 8.06
N LEU A 197 -3.82 15.57 7.82
CA LEU A 197 -3.97 14.95 6.51
C LEU A 197 -4.40 15.98 5.45
N LYS A 198 -5.35 16.87 5.77
CA LYS A 198 -5.87 17.88 4.85
C LYS A 198 -4.87 19.01 4.59
N ASP A 199 -4.22 19.50 5.63
CA ASP A 199 -3.43 20.74 5.55
C ASP A 199 -1.97 20.49 5.18
N HIS A 200 -1.42 19.29 5.45
CA HIS A 200 0.01 19.02 5.31
C HIS A 200 0.35 17.83 4.40
N LEU A 201 -0.60 16.90 4.19
CA LEU A 201 -0.39 15.75 3.29
C LEU A 201 -1.09 15.89 1.95
N ILE A 202 -1.92 16.91 1.73
CA ILE A 202 -2.39 17.25 0.39
C ILE A 202 -1.32 18.12 -0.29
N PRO A 203 -0.79 17.74 -1.47
CA PRO A 203 0.16 18.56 -2.19
C PRO A 203 -0.47 19.91 -2.55
N LYS A 204 -0.02 20.97 -1.86
CA LYS A 204 -0.44 22.37 -2.14
C LYS A 204 0.21 22.94 -3.41
N GLY A 205 1.23 22.26 -3.93
CA GLY A 205 1.93 22.62 -5.16
C GLY A 205 2.38 21.38 -5.91
N LYS A 206 2.83 21.58 -7.14
CA LYS A 206 3.33 20.50 -8.01
C LYS A 206 4.75 20.05 -7.65
N ILE A 207 5.38 20.60 -6.60
CA ILE A 207 6.79 20.41 -6.29
C ILE A 207 6.93 19.96 -4.83
N CYS A 208 7.84 19.01 -4.58
CA CYS A 208 8.16 18.53 -3.25
C CYS A 208 8.98 19.56 -2.45
N GLY A 209 8.59 19.84 -1.21
CA GLY A 209 9.34 20.74 -0.32
C GLY A 209 10.73 20.23 0.11
N HIS A 210 10.99 18.92 -0.02
CA HIS A 210 12.25 18.28 0.39
C HIS A 210 13.26 18.17 -0.76
N CYS A 211 12.85 17.55 -1.88
CA CYS A 211 13.76 17.29 -3.00
C CYS A 211 13.53 18.16 -4.23
N LYS A 212 12.53 19.06 -4.21
CA LYS A 212 12.17 19.94 -5.33
C LYS A 212 11.76 19.21 -6.62
N MET A 213 11.56 17.89 -6.58
CA MET A 213 11.02 17.12 -7.70
C MET A 213 9.50 17.28 -7.81
N PRO A 214 8.94 17.19 -9.03
CA PRO A 214 7.52 17.35 -9.22
C PRO A 214 6.72 16.20 -8.61
N VAL A 215 5.69 16.53 -7.83
CA VAL A 215 4.75 15.58 -7.26
C VAL A 215 3.66 15.31 -8.29
N LYS A 216 3.59 14.07 -8.76
CA LYS A 216 2.58 13.62 -9.73
C LYS A 216 1.23 13.48 -9.02
N PRO A 217 0.15 14.15 -9.47
CA PRO A 217 -1.18 13.96 -8.89
C PRO A 217 -1.68 12.53 -9.16
N MET A 218 -2.42 11.97 -8.20
CA MET A 218 -2.90 10.60 -8.25
C MET A 218 -4.43 10.56 -8.22
N ARG A 219 -4.99 9.63 -9.00
CA ARG A 219 -6.43 9.33 -9.05
C ARG A 219 -6.63 7.85 -8.74
N SER A 220 -7.62 7.54 -7.92
CA SER A 220 -8.09 6.18 -7.69
C SER A 220 -9.34 5.89 -8.52
N GLU A 221 -9.44 4.68 -9.06
CA GLU A 221 -10.66 4.16 -9.69
C GLU A 221 -11.18 2.94 -8.93
N HIS A 222 -12.47 2.94 -8.63
CA HIS A 222 -13.20 1.81 -8.01
C HIS A 222 -12.58 1.21 -6.74
N ASN A 223 -11.72 1.95 -6.04
CA ASN A 223 -10.91 1.46 -4.92
C ASN A 223 -10.05 0.22 -5.24
N THR A 224 -9.66 0.03 -6.50
CA THR A 224 -8.87 -1.11 -6.95
C THR A 224 -7.65 -0.71 -7.77
N LYS A 225 -7.73 0.42 -8.49
CA LYS A 225 -6.66 0.89 -9.36
C LYS A 225 -6.24 2.30 -8.97
N ILE A 226 -4.94 2.56 -9.07
CA ILE A 226 -4.35 3.87 -8.84
C ILE A 226 -3.61 4.27 -10.09
N PHE A 227 -3.88 5.47 -10.57
CA PHE A 227 -3.23 6.06 -11.72
C PHE A 227 -2.56 7.37 -11.32
N PHE A 228 -1.37 7.59 -11.85
CA PHE A 228 -0.86 8.95 -11.95
C PHE A 228 -1.66 9.67 -13.03
N GLN A 229 -2.18 10.84 -12.69
CA GLN A 229 -2.91 11.66 -13.65
C GLN A 229 -1.96 12.04 -14.79
N LYS A 230 -2.52 12.05 -16.01
CA LYS A 230 -1.83 12.26 -17.28
C LYS A 230 -0.88 13.45 -17.23
N GLY A 231 0.13 13.42 -18.12
CA GLY A 231 0.63 14.64 -18.75
C GLY A 231 -0.52 15.45 -19.39
N LEU A 232 -0.19 16.54 -20.05
CA LEU A 232 -1.17 17.49 -20.63
C LEU A 232 -2.34 16.79 -21.39
N ASP A 233 -3.54 17.40 -21.35
CA ASP A 233 -4.72 16.96 -22.11
C ASP A 233 -4.37 16.71 -23.58
N ARG A 234 -5.02 15.76 -24.30
CA ARG A 234 -4.72 15.49 -25.73
C ARG A 234 -4.69 16.77 -26.58
N LYS A 235 -5.54 17.75 -26.26
CA LYS A 235 -5.54 19.07 -26.90
C LYS A 235 -4.27 19.87 -26.58
N SER A 236 -3.91 19.97 -25.30
CA SER A 236 -2.71 20.67 -24.83
C SER A 236 -1.40 19.95 -25.18
N ALA A 237 -1.41 18.62 -25.28
CA ALA A 237 -0.29 17.81 -25.75
C ALA A 237 -0.06 18.01 -27.26
N ARG A 238 -1.13 18.09 -28.08
CA ARG A 238 -1.04 18.48 -29.50
C ARG A 238 -0.45 19.88 -29.67
N GLU A 239 -0.94 20.86 -28.90
CA GLU A 239 -0.40 22.23 -28.93
C GLU A 239 1.09 22.28 -28.54
N MET A 240 1.54 21.42 -27.63
CA MET A 240 2.94 21.33 -27.21
C MET A 240 3.83 20.67 -28.27
N ILE A 241 3.35 19.61 -28.93
CA ILE A 241 4.04 18.96 -30.06
C ILE A 241 4.14 19.93 -31.24
N GLU A 242 3.08 20.66 -31.57
CA GLU A 242 3.10 21.70 -32.60
C GLU A 242 4.11 22.82 -32.29
N LYS A 243 4.19 23.27 -31.03
CA LYS A 243 5.20 24.27 -30.61
C LYS A 243 6.62 23.74 -30.72
N LYS A 244 6.86 22.48 -30.32
CA LYS A 244 8.18 21.81 -30.43
C LYS A 244 8.60 21.68 -31.90
N ASN A 245 7.67 21.30 -32.78
CA ASN A 245 7.92 21.17 -34.22
C ASN A 245 8.21 22.54 -34.87
N ARG A 246 7.49 23.61 -34.48
CA ARG A 246 7.79 24.98 -34.93
C ARG A 246 9.17 25.46 -34.48
N GLN A 247 9.56 25.21 -33.22
CA GLN A 247 10.90 25.56 -32.72
C GLN A 247 12.01 24.78 -33.43
N LYS A 248 11.78 23.49 -33.75
CA LYS A 248 12.74 22.66 -34.51
C LYS A 248 12.90 23.16 -35.96
N GLN A 249 11.82 23.61 -36.59
CA GLN A 249 11.86 24.26 -37.92
C GLN A 249 12.59 25.61 -37.88
N GLN A 250 12.30 26.46 -36.88
CA GLN A 250 12.98 27.75 -36.70
C GLN A 250 14.47 27.58 -36.44
N ARG A 251 14.87 26.58 -35.62
CA ARG A 251 16.29 26.24 -35.40
C ARG A 251 16.98 25.74 -36.68
N LYS A 252 16.30 24.91 -37.50
CA LYS A 252 16.84 24.47 -38.81
C LYS A 252 17.02 25.64 -39.79
N GLN A 253 16.08 26.59 -39.83
CA GLN A 253 16.21 27.81 -40.65
C GLN A 253 17.33 28.72 -40.16
N ALA A 254 17.46 28.93 -38.84
CA ALA A 254 18.55 29.73 -38.27
C ALA A 254 19.95 29.13 -38.53
N LEU A 255 20.09 27.79 -38.53
CA LEU A 255 21.32 27.11 -38.92
C LEU A 255 21.63 27.26 -40.42
N GLN A 256 20.62 27.28 -41.29
CA GLN A 256 20.80 27.52 -42.73
C GLN A 256 21.15 28.97 -43.07
N GLU A 257 20.71 29.93 -42.25
CA GLU A 257 20.96 31.37 -42.43
C GLU A 257 22.27 31.86 -41.78
N GLY A 258 23.05 30.97 -41.15
CA GLY A 258 24.43 31.27 -40.72
C GLY A 258 24.57 32.30 -39.60
N ASN A 259 23.53 32.50 -38.77
CA ASN A 259 23.60 33.39 -37.61
C ASN A 259 24.22 32.69 -36.40
N SER A 260 25.49 33.00 -36.14
CA SER A 260 26.26 32.54 -34.98
C SER A 260 25.98 33.42 -33.75
N GLU A 261 24.87 33.18 -33.04
CA GLU A 261 24.68 33.70 -31.68
C GLU A 261 24.17 32.65 -30.67
N TYR A 262 24.25 31.35 -30.97
CA TYR A 262 23.99 30.28 -30.00
C TYR A 262 24.78 29.02 -30.37
N LEU A 263 26.11 29.08 -30.29
CA LEU A 263 26.98 27.91 -30.37
C LEU A 263 27.60 27.65 -29.00
N GLU A 264 26.86 27.01 -28.11
CA GLU A 264 27.45 26.12 -27.12
C GLU A 264 26.62 24.82 -27.10
N ASP A 265 27.36 23.73 -27.26
CA ASP A 265 26.99 22.31 -27.25
C ASP A 265 26.35 21.71 -28.52
N GLU A 266 27.16 21.60 -29.57
CA GLU A 266 27.12 20.40 -30.44
C GLU A 266 28.11 19.36 -29.90
N VAL A 267 27.58 18.18 -29.53
CA VAL A 267 28.19 16.92 -29.98
C VAL A 267 27.09 16.09 -30.62
N VAL A 268 27.31 15.91 -31.91
CA VAL A 268 26.61 15.18 -32.95
C VAL A 268 26.24 13.74 -32.57
N GLU A 269 24.98 13.36 -32.78
CA GLU A 269 24.67 12.12 -33.49
C GLU A 269 23.94 12.49 -34.79
N MET A 270 24.64 12.32 -35.90
CA MET A 270 24.09 12.36 -37.24
C MET A 270 23.38 11.02 -37.47
N GLU A 271 22.06 11.04 -37.37
CA GLU A 271 21.25 10.10 -38.13
C GLU A 271 20.51 10.89 -39.21
N ASP A 272 20.88 10.58 -40.46
CA ASP A 272 20.22 11.02 -41.68
C ASP A 272 18.78 10.49 -41.71
N GLU A 273 17.82 11.30 -41.26
CA GLU A 273 16.43 11.11 -41.65
C GLU A 273 15.89 12.37 -42.33
N LYS A 274 15.84 12.30 -43.67
CA LYS A 274 14.92 13.09 -44.49
C LYS A 274 13.47 12.60 -44.31
N ASN A 275 13.01 12.45 -43.07
CA ASN A 275 11.61 12.19 -42.78
C ASN A 275 10.93 13.51 -42.41
N GLU A 276 10.01 13.96 -43.26
CA GLU A 276 8.89 14.78 -42.77
C GLU A 276 8.25 14.03 -41.58
N PRO A 277 7.81 14.72 -40.51
CA PRO A 277 7.21 14.03 -39.38
C PRO A 277 5.95 13.32 -39.87
N SER A 278 6.02 11.99 -39.99
CA SER A 278 4.89 11.17 -40.37
C SER A 278 3.80 11.29 -39.30
N GLU A 279 2.52 11.28 -39.71
CA GLU A 279 1.39 11.38 -38.79
C GLU A 279 1.42 10.28 -37.69
N ASP A 280 1.96 9.11 -38.02
CA ASP A 280 2.15 7.97 -37.11
C ASP A 280 3.12 8.22 -35.95
N LEU A 281 4.19 9.00 -36.16
CA LEU A 281 5.16 9.33 -35.10
C LEU A 281 4.56 10.33 -34.10
N ASN A 282 3.80 11.31 -34.60
CA ASN A 282 3.09 12.28 -33.76
C ASN A 282 1.99 11.60 -32.94
N GLU A 283 1.33 10.56 -33.44
CA GLU A 283 0.29 9.82 -32.71
C GLU A 283 0.85 8.93 -31.59
N LYS A 284 1.99 8.28 -31.81
CA LYS A 284 2.72 7.53 -30.77
C LYS A 284 3.28 8.44 -29.66
N GLU A 285 3.84 9.60 -30.01
CA GLU A 285 4.26 10.59 -29.00
C GLU A 285 3.06 11.15 -28.23
N LEU A 286 1.93 11.39 -28.91
CA LEU A 286 0.70 11.85 -28.28
C LEU A 286 0.08 10.80 -27.36
N SER A 287 0.15 9.50 -27.70
CA SER A 287 -0.30 8.42 -26.83
C SER A 287 0.57 8.34 -25.58
N ALA A 288 1.89 8.32 -25.72
CA ALA A 288 2.85 8.26 -24.61
C ALA A 288 2.74 9.47 -23.64
N ILE A 289 2.52 10.68 -24.15
CA ILE A 289 2.32 11.88 -23.31
C ILE A 289 0.93 11.87 -22.63
N SER A 290 -0.06 11.27 -23.27
CA SER A 290 -1.44 11.20 -22.77
C SER A 290 -1.77 9.94 -21.98
N GLU A 291 -0.83 9.01 -21.82
CA GLU A 291 -1.08 7.75 -21.13
C GLU A 291 -1.09 7.97 -19.60
N GLN A 292 -2.12 7.43 -18.96
CA GLN A 292 -2.20 7.37 -17.50
C GLN A 292 -1.25 6.27 -17.04
N LEU A 293 -0.24 6.63 -16.23
CA LEU A 293 0.66 5.63 -15.67
C LEU A 293 -0.06 4.89 -14.53
N TYR A 294 -0.30 3.60 -14.71
CA TYR A 294 -0.85 2.73 -13.68
C TYR A 294 0.21 2.46 -12.61
N LEU A 295 -0.13 2.69 -11.34
CA LEU A 295 0.74 2.35 -10.22
C LEU A 295 0.43 0.91 -9.78
N THR A 296 1.39 0.02 -10.00
CA THR A 296 1.24 -1.39 -9.60
C THR A 296 1.31 -1.53 -8.07
N PRO A 297 0.64 -2.55 -7.49
CA PRO A 297 0.75 -2.82 -6.05
C PRO A 297 2.20 -3.08 -5.61
N MET A 298 3.02 -3.71 -6.47
CA MET A 298 4.44 -3.96 -6.18
C MET A 298 5.24 -2.66 -6.03
N GLU A 299 5.06 -1.71 -6.96
CA GLU A 299 5.72 -0.41 -6.89
C GLU A 299 5.24 0.39 -5.68
N ALA A 300 3.93 0.40 -5.42
CA ALA A 300 3.35 1.06 -4.26
C ALA A 300 3.89 0.48 -2.94
N ARG A 301 4.03 -0.85 -2.85
CA ARG A 301 4.59 -1.55 -1.68
C ARG A 301 6.06 -1.18 -1.47
N SER A 302 6.85 -1.21 -2.53
CA SER A 302 8.27 -0.83 -2.48
C SER A 302 8.44 0.63 -2.01
N HIS A 303 7.64 1.54 -2.56
CA HIS A 303 7.63 2.95 -2.19
C HIS A 303 7.29 3.15 -0.71
N ILE A 304 6.20 2.55 -0.23
CA ILE A 304 5.75 2.74 1.17
C ILE A 304 6.74 2.15 2.17
N ARG A 305 7.39 1.02 1.86
CA ARG A 305 8.45 0.47 2.71
C ARG A 305 9.63 1.43 2.86
N LYS A 306 9.99 2.14 1.79
CA LYS A 306 11.03 3.19 1.84
C LYS A 306 10.56 4.39 2.66
N VAL A 307 9.32 4.82 2.47
CA VAL A 307 8.72 5.91 3.27
C VAL A 307 8.69 5.58 4.76
N TRP A 308 8.31 4.35 5.11
CA TRP A 308 8.31 3.89 6.49
C TRP A 308 9.68 3.98 7.15
N SER A 309 10.75 3.72 6.40
CA SER A 309 12.12 3.80 6.91
C SER A 309 12.52 5.24 7.25
N ASN A 310 11.98 6.23 6.53
CA ASN A 310 12.28 7.65 6.74
C ASN A 310 11.39 8.30 7.82
N ASP A 311 10.09 8.02 7.82
CA ASP A 311 9.09 8.76 8.60
C ASP A 311 8.32 7.88 9.62
N LYS A 312 8.94 6.80 10.11
CA LYS A 312 8.32 5.79 11.00
C LYS A 312 7.52 6.39 12.16
N ALA A 313 8.08 7.37 12.86
CA ALA A 313 7.50 7.94 14.08
C ALA A 313 6.11 8.55 13.82
N VAL A 314 5.99 9.31 12.73
CA VAL A 314 4.75 9.97 12.31
C VAL A 314 3.75 8.91 11.83
N PHE A 315 4.20 7.97 11.00
CA PHE A 315 3.35 6.93 10.45
C PHE A 315 2.67 6.06 11.52
N MET A 316 3.40 5.70 12.59
CA MET A 316 2.82 4.92 13.70
C MET A 316 1.71 5.66 14.43
N LYS A 317 1.82 6.99 14.56
CA LYS A 317 0.81 7.80 15.25
C LYS A 317 -0.40 8.10 14.37
N LEU A 318 -0.19 8.34 13.08
CA LEU A 318 -1.29 8.60 12.14
C LEU A 318 -2.15 7.37 11.87
N PHE A 319 -1.55 6.18 11.85
CA PHE A 319 -2.23 4.93 11.50
C PHE A 319 -2.13 3.92 12.64
N GLY A 320 -3.07 4.00 13.57
CA GLY A 320 -3.11 3.13 14.76
C GLY A 320 -3.09 1.62 14.46
N ALA A 321 -3.56 1.21 13.28
CA ALA A 321 -3.47 -0.19 12.82
C ALA A 321 -2.02 -0.72 12.72
N LEU A 322 -1.04 0.17 12.52
CA LEU A 322 0.38 -0.19 12.42
C LEU A 322 1.05 -0.39 13.79
N ILE A 323 0.45 0.10 14.87
CA ILE A 323 1.03 0.07 16.23
C ILE A 323 1.24 -1.39 16.69
N MET A 324 0.29 -2.27 16.41
CA MET A 324 0.33 -3.66 16.85
C MET A 324 1.39 -4.51 16.15
N LYS A 325 2.00 -4.01 15.08
CA LYS A 325 2.91 -4.78 14.22
C LYS A 325 4.33 -4.24 14.21
N ASN A 326 4.70 -3.40 15.17
CA ASN A 326 6.02 -2.74 15.24
C ASN A 326 7.21 -3.73 15.32
N SER A 327 6.99 -4.98 15.74
CA SER A 327 7.98 -6.06 15.77
C SER A 327 8.25 -6.71 14.40
N HIS A 328 7.37 -6.50 13.41
CA HIS A 328 7.54 -7.10 12.09
C HIS A 328 8.46 -6.27 11.19
N LYS A 329 9.14 -6.95 10.27
CA LYS A 329 10.10 -6.34 9.32
C LYS A 329 9.48 -5.22 8.48
N TYR A 330 8.24 -5.39 8.02
CA TYR A 330 7.51 -4.39 7.22
C TYR A 330 6.05 -4.24 7.70
N PRO A 331 5.78 -3.41 8.72
CA PRO A 331 4.42 -3.23 9.25
C PRO A 331 3.44 -2.66 8.23
N THR A 332 3.94 -1.93 7.21
CA THR A 332 3.13 -1.35 6.14
C THR A 332 2.60 -2.36 5.13
N ASP A 333 3.03 -3.61 5.19
CA ASP A 333 2.54 -4.64 4.27
C ASP A 333 1.05 -4.96 4.50
N ILE A 334 0.44 -4.52 5.60
CA ILE A 334 -1.01 -4.64 5.86
C ILE A 334 -1.89 -4.03 4.75
N PHE A 335 -1.34 -3.09 3.97
CA PHE A 335 -2.02 -2.45 2.85
C PHE A 335 -2.08 -3.34 1.60
N PHE A 336 -1.40 -4.48 1.62
CA PHE A 336 -1.29 -5.43 0.53
C PHE A 336 -1.71 -6.82 1.03
N LEU A 337 -2.04 -7.70 0.10
CA LEU A 337 -2.37 -9.09 0.36
C LEU A 337 -1.48 -9.95 -0.54
N ASP A 338 -0.64 -10.77 0.08
CA ASP A 338 0.09 -11.85 -0.59
C ASP A 338 -0.63 -13.19 -0.36
N VAL A 339 -1.25 -13.35 0.81
CA VAL A 339 -1.97 -14.57 1.20
C VAL A 339 -3.42 -14.26 1.57
N VAL A 340 -4.35 -15.06 1.04
CA VAL A 340 -5.79 -14.97 1.38
C VAL A 340 -6.17 -16.13 2.29
N PRO A 341 -6.59 -15.88 3.56
CA PRO A 341 -7.05 -16.95 4.44
C PRO A 341 -8.41 -17.47 3.97
N VAL A 342 -8.56 -18.78 3.97
CA VAL A 342 -9.80 -19.47 3.59
C VAL A 342 -10.45 -20.05 4.84
N ALA A 343 -11.68 -19.62 5.09
CA ALA A 343 -12.45 -20.05 6.24
C ALA A 343 -12.69 -21.58 6.21
N PRO A 344 -12.73 -22.23 7.39
CA PRO A 344 -13.05 -23.65 7.50
C PRO A 344 -14.36 -24.05 6.83
N ASN A 345 -14.46 -25.32 6.48
CA ASN A 345 -15.60 -25.91 5.78
C ASN A 345 -16.93 -25.71 6.52
N ARG A 346 -16.92 -25.80 7.85
CA ARG A 346 -18.09 -25.55 8.72
C ARG A 346 -18.70 -24.15 8.55
N PHE A 347 -17.91 -23.15 8.20
CA PHE A 347 -18.36 -21.78 7.97
C PHE A 347 -18.73 -21.50 6.50
N ARG A 348 -18.55 -22.48 5.61
CA ARG A 348 -18.91 -22.42 4.19
C ARG A 348 -19.73 -23.64 3.78
N PRO A 349 -20.80 -24.02 4.49
CA PRO A 349 -21.50 -25.28 4.26
C PRO A 349 -22.09 -25.35 2.84
N MET A 350 -22.09 -26.55 2.26
CA MET A 350 -22.72 -26.79 0.97
C MET A 350 -24.25 -26.74 1.07
N ALA A 351 -24.89 -26.21 0.03
CA ALA A 351 -26.34 -26.30 -0.11
C ALA A 351 -26.68 -27.55 -0.92
N VAL A 352 -27.63 -28.36 -0.44
CA VAL A 352 -28.11 -29.54 -1.18
C VAL A 352 -29.54 -29.25 -1.64
N MET A 353 -29.76 -29.24 -2.95
CA MET A 353 -31.08 -29.04 -3.54
C MET A 353 -31.32 -30.10 -4.61
N LYS A 354 -32.39 -30.90 -4.44
CA LYS A 354 -32.75 -32.00 -5.36
C LYS A 354 -31.56 -32.94 -5.63
N GLU A 355 -30.89 -33.38 -4.55
CA GLU A 355 -29.73 -34.29 -4.59
C GLU A 355 -28.46 -33.75 -5.28
N ARG A 356 -28.46 -32.49 -5.74
CA ARG A 356 -27.26 -31.82 -6.23
C ARG A 356 -26.63 -30.98 -5.13
N LYS A 357 -25.31 -31.12 -4.96
CA LYS A 357 -24.49 -30.30 -4.07
C LYS A 357 -24.13 -28.99 -4.79
N TYR A 358 -24.33 -27.86 -4.11
CA TYR A 358 -24.01 -26.53 -4.60
C TYR A 358 -22.99 -25.88 -3.67
N GLU A 359 -22.01 -25.21 -4.26
CA GLU A 359 -20.99 -24.46 -3.53
C GLU A 359 -21.60 -23.28 -2.78
N HIS A 360 -21.03 -22.99 -1.61
CA HIS A 360 -21.34 -21.76 -0.89
C HIS A 360 -20.88 -20.53 -1.70
N PRO A 361 -21.62 -19.41 -1.72
CA PRO A 361 -21.26 -18.22 -2.49
C PRO A 361 -19.84 -17.68 -2.21
N GLN A 362 -19.37 -17.80 -0.97
CA GLN A 362 -18.00 -17.44 -0.61
C GLN A 362 -16.97 -18.34 -1.32
N SER A 363 -17.22 -19.65 -1.35
CA SER A 363 -16.37 -20.61 -2.08
C SER A 363 -16.38 -20.31 -3.58
N GLY A 364 -17.55 -19.98 -4.15
CA GLY A 364 -17.65 -19.58 -5.56
C GLY A 364 -16.90 -18.30 -5.93
N ASN A 365 -16.65 -17.39 -4.98
CA ASN A 365 -15.78 -16.23 -5.20
C ASN A 365 -14.30 -16.59 -5.03
N LEU A 366 -13.97 -17.44 -4.06
CA LEU A 366 -12.59 -17.91 -3.85
C LEU A 366 -12.11 -18.79 -5.01
N SER A 367 -12.98 -19.56 -5.66
CA SER A 367 -12.62 -20.37 -6.82
C SER A 367 -12.20 -19.50 -8.00
N LYS A 368 -12.87 -18.36 -8.20
CA LYS A 368 -12.46 -17.35 -9.20
C LYS A 368 -11.09 -16.77 -8.88
N VAL A 369 -10.85 -16.38 -7.63
CA VAL A 369 -9.54 -15.89 -7.18
C VAL A 369 -8.46 -16.95 -7.43
N LEU A 370 -8.76 -18.22 -7.19
CA LEU A 370 -7.82 -19.32 -7.40
C LEU A 370 -7.54 -19.55 -8.90
N LEU A 371 -8.57 -19.50 -9.75
CA LEU A 371 -8.42 -19.55 -11.21
C LEU A 371 -7.56 -18.39 -11.74
N ASP A 372 -7.81 -17.17 -11.29
CA ASP A 372 -7.04 -15.98 -11.67
C ASP A 372 -5.58 -16.13 -11.22
N ALA A 373 -5.34 -16.60 -10.00
CA ALA A 373 -4.00 -16.84 -9.46
C ALA A 373 -3.22 -17.89 -10.29
N ILE A 374 -3.87 -18.99 -10.70
CA ILE A 374 -3.26 -20.01 -11.57
C ILE A 374 -2.95 -19.43 -12.95
N THR A 375 -3.88 -18.68 -13.53
CA THR A 375 -3.72 -18.03 -14.83
C THR A 375 -2.52 -17.07 -14.81
N ILE A 376 -2.41 -16.23 -13.78
CA ILE A 376 -1.27 -15.32 -13.61
C ILE A 376 0.04 -16.10 -13.43
N ARG A 377 0.05 -17.20 -12.66
CA ARG A 377 1.24 -18.05 -12.52
C ARG A 377 1.72 -18.60 -13.86
N GLN A 378 0.80 -19.04 -14.73
CA GLN A 378 1.13 -19.52 -16.07
C GLN A 378 1.70 -18.40 -16.95
N ILE A 379 1.06 -17.23 -16.96
CA ILE A 379 1.54 -16.06 -17.70
C ILE A 379 2.95 -15.66 -17.24
N LEU A 380 3.21 -15.62 -15.94
CA LEU A 380 4.53 -15.30 -15.40
C LEU A 380 5.59 -16.33 -15.81
N ALA A 381 5.23 -17.62 -15.83
CA ALA A 381 6.13 -18.68 -16.28
C ALA A 381 6.45 -18.57 -17.78
N ASP A 382 5.47 -18.20 -18.60
CA ASP A 382 5.67 -18.01 -20.05
C ASP A 382 6.50 -16.75 -20.35
N ILE A 383 6.30 -15.65 -19.62
CA ILE A 383 7.16 -14.45 -19.71
C ILE A 383 8.61 -14.82 -19.39
N GLN A 384 8.86 -15.52 -18.28
CA GLN A 384 10.20 -15.95 -17.90
C GLN A 384 10.83 -16.91 -18.92
N ARG A 385 10.03 -17.75 -19.59
CA ARG A 385 10.52 -18.61 -20.67
C ARG A 385 10.96 -17.77 -21.87
N SER A 386 10.16 -16.80 -22.28
CA SER A 386 10.48 -15.92 -23.42
C SER A 386 11.73 -15.07 -23.18
N GLU A 387 11.94 -14.58 -21.95
CA GLU A 387 13.14 -13.82 -21.59
C GLU A 387 14.42 -14.68 -21.63
N LYS A 388 14.32 -15.95 -21.22
CA LYS A 388 15.45 -16.89 -21.27
C LYS A 388 15.80 -17.29 -22.70
N GLU A 389 14.79 -17.56 -23.53
CA GLU A 389 14.99 -17.87 -24.96
C GLU A 389 15.62 -16.68 -25.69
N GLY A 390 15.20 -15.44 -25.38
CA GLY A 390 15.84 -14.23 -25.92
C GLY A 390 17.29 -14.04 -25.47
N ALA A 391 17.62 -14.39 -24.22
CA ALA A 391 18.98 -14.29 -23.67
C ALA A 391 19.94 -15.39 -24.18
N ASP A 392 19.42 -16.56 -24.57
CA ASP A 392 20.23 -17.61 -25.19
C ASP A 392 20.54 -17.31 -26.68
N ILE A 393 19.62 -16.63 -27.38
CA ILE A 393 19.85 -16.19 -28.77
C ILE A 393 20.97 -15.13 -28.82
N THR A 394 20.95 -14.14 -27.93
CA THR A 394 21.99 -13.09 -27.90
C THR A 394 23.37 -13.64 -27.51
N ARG A 395 23.45 -14.68 -26.67
CA ARG A 395 24.74 -15.35 -26.36
C ARG A 395 25.27 -16.18 -27.52
N SER A 396 24.40 -16.72 -28.38
CA SER A 396 24.84 -17.45 -29.58
C SER A 396 25.33 -16.55 -30.71
N GLU A 397 24.95 -15.28 -30.72
CA GLU A 397 25.43 -14.28 -31.70
C GLU A 397 26.74 -13.61 -31.28
N GLU A 398 27.10 -13.60 -29.99
CA GLU A 398 28.39 -13.07 -29.50
C GLU A 398 29.55 -14.08 -29.57
N GLU A 399 29.27 -15.36 -29.81
CA GLU A 399 30.27 -16.43 -29.94
C GLU A 399 30.62 -16.80 -31.42
N THR A 400 30.07 -16.08 -32.40
CA THR A 400 30.41 -16.18 -33.83
C THR A 400 31.02 -14.89 -34.34
#